data_AF-A0A0G1VTE9-F1
#
_entry.id   AF-A0A0G1VTE9-F1
#
_cell.length_a   1.000
_cell.length_b   1.000
_cell.length_c   1.000
_cell.angle_alpha   90.00
_cell.angle_beta   90.00
_cell.angle_gamma   90.00
#
_symmetry.space_group_name_H-M   'P 1'
#
loop_
_entity.id
_entity.type
_entity.pdbx_description
1 polymer ?
#
loop_
_entity_poly.entity_id
_entity_poly.type
_entity_poly.pdbx_seq_one_letter_code
_entity_poly.pdbx_strand_id
1 'polypeptide(L)'
;LEFTMIRNDVLMVRIDRRRKFPATTFLRAIGVSDDAEIRKLFADVDTAKDHQYIDATIKKDLTTSQVEATLELYKKLRPGEPIVLDNAQELLRTMFFDYRRYSLERVGRYKMNKKLGVTVSTDREHWVLTKEDIIESLRYLIGLASGKGDVDDIDQEDESGWGGSDRAYTVTTGQRPTHHRRGQ
;
A
#
# COMPACT_ATOMS: atom_id res chain seq x y z
N LEU A 1 1.91 -3.64 5.66
CA LEU A 1 1.97 -3.17 4.25
C LEU A 1 2.24 -1.68 4.31
N GLU A 2 3.15 -1.16 3.50
CA GLU A 2 3.58 0.24 3.61
C GLU A 2 3.57 0.90 2.23
N PHE A 3 2.95 2.07 2.13
CA PHE A 3 3.02 2.93 0.96
C PHE A 3 3.91 4.12 1.26
N THR A 4 4.78 4.47 0.31
CA THR A 4 5.68 5.61 0.44
C THR A 4 5.75 6.37 -0.87
N MET A 5 5.80 7.69 -0.81
CA MET A 5 6.15 8.50 -1.97
C MET A 5 7.66 8.75 -1.96
N ILE A 6 8.33 8.50 -3.08
CA ILE A 6 9.75 8.81 -3.26
C ILE A 6 9.92 10.04 -4.16
N ARG A 7 11.16 10.51 -4.31
CA ARG A 7 11.49 11.60 -5.23
C ARG A 7 10.98 11.29 -6.66
N ASN A 8 10.60 12.34 -7.39
CA ASN A 8 9.97 12.28 -8.71
C ASN A 8 8.53 11.73 -8.69
N ASP A 9 7.78 11.95 -7.62
CA ASP A 9 6.34 11.70 -7.51
C ASP A 9 5.92 10.23 -7.65
N VAL A 10 6.86 9.30 -7.48
CA VAL A 10 6.60 7.86 -7.64
C VAL A 10 6.05 7.28 -6.33
N LEU A 11 4.88 6.68 -6.42
CA LEU A 11 4.25 5.92 -5.35
C LEU A 11 4.82 4.51 -5.32
N MET A 12 5.38 4.14 -4.18
CA MET A 12 6.01 2.84 -3.96
C MET A 12 5.28 2.10 -2.85
N VAL A 13 5.25 0.78 -2.95
CA VAL A 13 4.71 -0.11 -1.94
C VAL A 13 5.79 -1.07 -1.46
N ARG A 14 5.73 -1.40 -0.16
CA ARG A 14 6.56 -2.40 0.50
C ARG A 14 5.67 -3.39 1.25
N ILE A 15 5.86 -4.66 0.96
CA ILE A 15 5.14 -5.77 1.59
C ILE A 15 6.16 -6.60 2.39
N ASP A 16 5.79 -6.96 3.62
CA ASP A 16 6.61 -7.83 4.50
C ASP A 16 8.09 -7.42 4.58
N ARG A 17 8.35 -6.11 4.63
CA ARG A 17 9.70 -5.52 4.67
C ARG A 17 10.62 -5.92 3.49
N ARG A 18 10.06 -6.43 2.39
CA ARG A 18 10.79 -6.76 1.16
C ARG A 18 11.13 -5.51 0.34
N ARG A 19 11.71 -5.70 -0.85
CA ARG A 19 12.09 -4.59 -1.73
C ARG A 19 10.85 -3.80 -2.16
N LYS A 20 10.98 -2.47 -2.22
CA LYS A 20 9.94 -1.58 -2.73
C LYS A 20 9.67 -1.84 -4.21
N PHE A 21 8.44 -1.64 -4.65
CA PHE A 21 8.04 -1.68 -6.05
C PHE A 21 6.90 -0.68 -6.32
N PRO A 22 6.60 -0.33 -7.58
CA PRO A 22 5.56 0.65 -7.90
C PRO A 22 4.19 0.24 -7.33
N ALA A 23 3.46 1.20 -6.77
CA ALA A 23 2.14 0.93 -6.18
C ALA A 23 1.13 0.44 -7.23
N THR A 24 1.26 0.86 -8.49
CA THR A 24 0.43 0.40 -9.60
C THR A 24 0.60 -1.09 -9.88
N THR A 25 1.79 -1.66 -9.70
CA THR A 25 1.98 -3.11 -9.80
C THR A 25 1.10 -3.83 -8.79
N PHE A 26 0.95 -3.29 -7.57
CA PHE A 26 0.04 -3.89 -6.58
C PHE A 26 -1.43 -3.72 -6.96
N LEU A 27 -1.83 -2.54 -7.46
CA LEU A 27 -3.19 -2.28 -7.96
C LEU A 27 -3.59 -3.25 -9.07
N ARG A 28 -2.70 -3.47 -10.04
CA ARG A 28 -2.92 -4.45 -11.11
C ARG A 28 -3.09 -5.85 -10.57
N ALA A 29 -2.25 -6.27 -9.62
CA ALA A 29 -2.31 -7.60 -9.03
C ALA A 29 -3.63 -7.87 -8.27
N ILE A 30 -4.19 -6.85 -7.60
CA ILE A 30 -5.50 -6.94 -6.93
C ILE A 30 -6.70 -6.73 -7.87
N GLY A 31 -6.47 -6.57 -9.17
CA GLY A 31 -7.49 -6.59 -10.22
C GLY A 31 -7.88 -5.22 -10.81
N VAL A 32 -7.15 -4.15 -10.51
CA VAL A 32 -7.29 -2.85 -11.19
C VAL A 32 -6.16 -2.76 -12.23
N SER A 33 -6.31 -3.49 -13.33
CA SER A 33 -5.19 -3.73 -14.25
C SER A 33 -5.06 -2.72 -15.38
N ASP A 34 -6.12 -1.97 -15.69
CA ASP A 34 -6.13 -1.02 -16.81
C ASP A 34 -5.63 0.36 -16.38
N ASP A 35 -4.77 0.98 -17.19
CA ASP A 35 -4.19 2.28 -16.86
C ASP A 35 -5.23 3.40 -16.82
N ALA A 36 -6.24 3.34 -17.69
CA ALA A 36 -7.29 4.36 -17.71
C ALA A 36 -8.19 4.23 -16.47
N GLU A 37 -8.47 2.99 -16.04
CA GLU A 37 -9.15 2.72 -14.78
C GLU A 37 -8.35 3.23 -13.58
N ILE A 38 -7.04 2.91 -13.51
CA ILE A 38 -6.15 3.41 -12.45
C ILE A 38 -6.21 4.95 -12.42
N ARG A 39 -5.99 5.63 -13.55
CA ARG A 39 -6.06 7.11 -13.59
C ARG A 39 -7.41 7.64 -13.09
N LYS A 40 -8.50 7.01 -13.52
CA LYS A 40 -9.86 7.42 -13.13
C LYS A 40 -10.08 7.34 -11.62
N LEU A 41 -9.52 6.33 -10.94
CA LEU A 41 -9.66 6.16 -9.48
C LEU A 41 -8.99 7.29 -8.67
N PHE A 42 -8.01 7.97 -9.25
CA PHE A 42 -7.24 9.01 -8.55
C PHE A 42 -7.41 10.42 -9.16
N ALA A 43 -8.21 10.58 -10.20
CA ALA A 43 -8.32 11.82 -10.96
C ALA A 43 -8.79 13.03 -10.13
N ASP A 44 -9.49 12.80 -9.04
CA ASP A 44 -10.00 13.83 -8.12
C ASP A 44 -8.97 14.27 -7.07
N VAL A 45 -7.94 13.45 -6.81
CA VAL A 45 -6.86 13.75 -5.86
C VAL A 45 -5.55 14.11 -6.56
N ASP A 46 -5.22 13.48 -7.67
CA ASP A 46 -4.05 13.74 -8.52
C ASP A 46 -4.31 14.95 -9.44
N THR A 47 -4.44 16.12 -8.81
CA THR A 47 -4.91 17.37 -9.43
C THR A 47 -3.83 18.44 -9.54
N ALA A 48 -2.62 18.15 -9.04
CA ALA A 48 -1.50 19.08 -9.08
C ALA A 48 -1.05 19.31 -10.54
N LYS A 49 -0.80 20.57 -10.92
CA LYS A 49 -0.38 20.90 -12.28
C LYS A 49 1.04 20.43 -12.60
N ASP A 50 1.92 20.52 -11.61
CA ASP A 50 3.35 20.23 -11.76
C ASP A 50 3.75 18.84 -11.26
N HIS A 51 2.80 18.10 -10.68
CA HIS A 51 2.99 16.75 -10.15
C HIS A 51 1.92 15.83 -10.72
N GLN A 52 2.34 14.69 -11.25
CA GLN A 52 1.46 13.67 -11.85
C GLN A 52 1.81 12.32 -11.22
N TYR A 53 1.30 12.07 -10.02
CA TYR A 53 1.77 10.97 -9.17
C TYR A 53 1.47 9.60 -9.79
N ILE A 54 0.27 9.42 -10.34
CA ILE A 54 -0.13 8.16 -10.96
C ILE A 54 0.63 7.91 -12.25
N ASP A 55 0.77 8.90 -13.12
CA ASP A 55 1.51 8.73 -14.38
C ASP A 55 3.01 8.51 -14.15
N ALA A 56 3.60 9.20 -13.18
CA ALA A 56 4.98 8.95 -12.76
C ALA A 56 5.17 7.51 -12.28
N THR A 57 4.18 6.98 -11.55
CA THR A 57 4.19 5.61 -11.03
C THR A 57 3.99 4.58 -12.13
N ILE A 58 3.01 4.76 -13.02
CA ILE A 58 2.77 3.89 -14.19
C ILE A 58 4.03 3.81 -15.05
N LYS A 59 4.72 4.93 -15.28
CA LYS A 59 5.96 4.97 -16.06
C LYS A 59 7.11 4.14 -15.44
N LYS A 60 7.09 3.92 -14.12
CA LYS A 60 8.05 3.08 -13.41
C LYS A 60 7.61 1.63 -13.26
N ASP A 61 6.34 1.36 -13.48
CA ASP A 61 5.77 0.02 -13.49
C ASP A 61 6.21 -0.74 -14.74
N LEU A 62 6.81 -1.91 -14.54
CA LEU A 62 7.24 -2.78 -15.63
C LEU A 62 6.13 -3.74 -16.08
N THR A 63 4.97 -3.70 -15.42
CA THR A 63 3.86 -4.62 -15.64
C THR A 63 2.69 -3.90 -16.30
N THR A 64 1.99 -4.61 -17.18
CA THR A 64 0.88 -4.07 -17.98
C THR A 64 -0.41 -4.85 -17.82
N SER A 65 -0.36 -6.00 -17.13
CA SER A 65 -1.52 -6.86 -16.87
C SER A 65 -1.55 -7.35 -15.43
N GLN A 66 -2.72 -7.84 -14.99
CA GLN A 66 -2.87 -8.47 -13.68
C GLN A 66 -1.95 -9.69 -13.51
N VAL A 67 -1.79 -10.50 -14.56
CA VAL A 67 -0.93 -11.70 -14.53
C VAL A 67 0.52 -11.29 -14.32
N GLU A 68 1.05 -10.38 -15.15
CA GLU A 68 2.44 -9.89 -15.01
C GLU A 68 2.70 -9.29 -13.64
N ALA A 69 1.77 -8.46 -13.16
CA ALA A 69 1.82 -7.84 -11.84
C ALA A 69 1.85 -8.86 -10.70
N THR A 70 1.02 -9.90 -10.78
CA THR A 70 0.95 -10.99 -9.80
C THR A 70 2.26 -11.78 -9.76
N LEU A 71 2.83 -12.10 -10.94
CA LEU A 71 4.10 -12.81 -11.03
C LEU A 71 5.27 -11.95 -10.54
N GLU A 72 5.29 -10.66 -10.88
CA GLU A 72 6.32 -9.72 -10.44
C GLU A 72 6.30 -9.52 -8.92
N LEU A 73 5.11 -9.47 -8.32
CA LEU A 73 4.96 -9.44 -6.86
C LEU A 73 5.51 -10.73 -6.23
N TYR A 74 5.14 -11.89 -6.77
CA TYR A 74 5.60 -13.18 -6.26
C TYR A 74 7.13 -13.29 -6.25
N LYS A 75 7.79 -12.90 -7.35
CA LYS A 75 9.26 -12.87 -7.46
C LYS A 75 9.91 -12.06 -6.35
N LYS A 76 9.34 -10.90 -6.00
CA LYS A 76 9.88 -10.01 -4.96
C LYS A 76 9.67 -10.55 -3.55
N LEU A 77 8.56 -11.25 -3.32
CA LEU A 77 8.21 -11.84 -2.03
C LEU A 77 8.98 -13.14 -1.77
N ARG A 78 9.17 -13.95 -2.81
CA ARG A 78 9.80 -15.28 -2.74
C ARG A 78 10.95 -15.42 -3.75
N PRO A 79 12.07 -14.71 -3.52
CA PRO A 79 13.21 -14.78 -4.42
C PRO A 79 13.79 -16.21 -4.42
N GLY A 80 13.90 -16.82 -5.60
CA GLY A 80 14.48 -18.16 -5.78
C GLY A 80 13.45 -19.30 -5.84
N GLU A 81 12.16 -19.05 -5.58
CA GLU A 81 11.11 -20.04 -5.82
C GLU A 81 10.67 -20.04 -7.29
N PRO A 82 10.31 -21.21 -7.87
CA PRO A 82 9.74 -21.28 -9.21
C PRO A 82 8.48 -20.43 -9.33
N ILE A 83 8.39 -19.68 -10.42
CA ILE A 83 7.27 -18.77 -10.66
C ILE A 83 6.14 -19.56 -11.32
N VAL A 84 5.08 -19.80 -10.57
CA VAL A 84 3.85 -20.45 -11.03
C VAL A 84 2.68 -19.53 -10.72
N LEU A 85 1.83 -19.25 -11.71
CA LEU A 85 0.74 -18.28 -11.58
C LEU A 85 -0.22 -18.62 -10.44
N ASP A 86 -0.63 -19.88 -10.33
CA ASP A 86 -1.55 -20.33 -9.28
C ASP A 86 -0.97 -20.09 -7.87
N ASN A 87 0.31 -20.40 -7.67
CA ASN A 87 1.00 -20.15 -6.41
C ASN A 87 1.09 -18.64 -6.11
N ALA A 88 1.30 -17.82 -7.14
CA ALA A 88 1.38 -16.38 -7.01
C ALA A 88 0.03 -15.76 -6.64
N GLN A 89 -1.05 -16.22 -7.28
CA GLN A 89 -2.42 -15.81 -6.97
C GLN A 89 -2.81 -16.22 -5.54
N GLU A 90 -2.52 -17.47 -5.16
CA GLU A 90 -2.84 -17.98 -3.82
C GLU A 90 -2.03 -17.27 -2.73
N LEU A 91 -0.75 -16.94 -2.98
CA LEU A 91 0.05 -16.14 -2.04
C LEU A 91 -0.59 -14.77 -1.83
N LEU A 92 -0.95 -14.06 -2.89
CA LEU A 92 -1.55 -12.73 -2.79
C LEU A 92 -2.88 -12.79 -2.04
N ARG A 93 -3.73 -13.77 -2.38
CA ARG A 93 -5.02 -14.01 -1.71
C ARG A 93 -4.84 -14.22 -0.21
N THR A 94 -3.92 -15.11 0.16
CA THR A 94 -3.68 -15.46 1.56
C THR A 94 -2.97 -14.37 2.35
N MET A 95 -2.19 -13.49 1.74
CA MET A 95 -1.49 -12.42 2.47
C MET A 95 -2.40 -11.28 2.90
N PHE A 96 -3.42 -10.93 2.11
CA PHE A 96 -4.21 -9.72 2.34
C PHE A 96 -5.69 -9.97 2.55
N PHE A 97 -6.22 -11.07 2.02
CA PHE A 97 -7.66 -11.34 1.94
C PHE A 97 -8.06 -12.62 2.69
N ASP A 98 -7.16 -13.17 3.52
CA ASP A 98 -7.43 -14.32 4.36
C ASP A 98 -7.28 -13.96 5.84
N TYR A 99 -8.41 -13.96 6.55
CA TYR A 99 -8.54 -13.65 7.97
C TYR A 99 -7.60 -14.49 8.86
N ARG A 100 -7.28 -15.73 8.46
CA ARG A 100 -6.41 -16.62 9.26
C ARG A 100 -4.95 -16.24 9.19
N ARG A 101 -4.54 -15.50 8.16
CA ARG A 101 -3.16 -15.12 7.88
C ARG A 101 -2.92 -13.64 8.16
N TYR A 102 -3.95 -12.82 8.04
CA TYR A 102 -3.88 -11.39 8.25
C TYR A 102 -5.14 -10.89 8.96
N SER A 103 -4.97 -10.09 10.00
CA SER A 103 -6.05 -9.45 10.72
C SER A 103 -5.59 -8.11 11.27
N LEU A 104 -6.33 -7.06 10.95
CA LEU A 104 -6.26 -5.74 11.58
C LEU A 104 -6.85 -5.76 12.98
N GLU A 105 -7.66 -6.78 13.29
CA GLU A 105 -8.54 -6.83 14.45
C GLU A 105 -9.53 -5.66 14.48
N ARG A 106 -10.44 -5.66 15.47
CA ARG A 106 -11.46 -4.61 15.60
C ARG A 106 -10.86 -3.21 15.70
N VAL A 107 -9.79 -3.06 16.51
CA VAL A 107 -9.16 -1.75 16.77
C VAL A 107 -8.39 -1.26 15.53
N GLY A 108 -7.67 -2.14 14.84
CA GLY A 108 -6.96 -1.75 13.62
C GLY A 108 -7.91 -1.37 12.49
N ARG A 109 -8.98 -2.14 12.27
CA ARG A 109 -10.04 -1.79 11.32
C ARG A 109 -10.68 -0.45 11.66
N TYR A 110 -11.03 -0.23 12.93
CA TYR A 110 -11.58 1.06 13.39
C TYR A 110 -10.63 2.24 13.13
N LYS A 111 -9.34 2.10 13.47
CA LYS A 111 -8.33 3.15 13.24
C LYS A 111 -8.15 3.45 11.76
N MET A 112 -8.14 2.41 10.92
CA MET A 112 -7.99 2.55 9.48
C MET A 112 -9.19 3.25 8.85
N ASN A 113 -10.41 2.86 9.24
CA ASN A 113 -11.64 3.52 8.82
C ASN A 113 -11.61 5.01 9.17
N LYS A 114 -11.20 5.34 10.40
CA LYS A 114 -11.10 6.73 10.85
C LYS A 114 -10.04 7.52 10.05
N LYS A 115 -8.86 6.94 9.81
CA LYS A 115 -7.74 7.61 9.11
C LYS A 115 -8.03 7.82 7.63
N LEU A 116 -8.64 6.83 6.97
CA LEU A 116 -8.91 6.86 5.53
C LEU A 116 -10.31 7.42 5.19
N GLY A 117 -11.17 7.66 6.17
CA GLY A 117 -12.54 8.12 5.96
C GLY A 117 -13.47 7.06 5.35
N VAL A 118 -13.11 5.78 5.42
CA VAL A 118 -13.92 4.67 4.86
C VAL A 118 -14.92 4.11 5.87
N THR A 119 -16.02 3.55 5.37
CA THR A 119 -17.15 3.04 6.18
C THR A 119 -17.28 1.51 6.14
N VAL A 120 -16.14 0.80 6.06
CA VAL A 120 -16.10 -0.68 6.09
C VAL A 120 -16.56 -1.21 7.45
N SER A 121 -17.32 -2.32 7.48
CA SER A 121 -17.75 -2.94 8.73
C SER A 121 -16.58 -3.27 9.66
N THR A 122 -16.83 -3.26 10.98
CA THR A 122 -15.84 -3.65 12.00
C THR A 122 -16.05 -5.08 12.53
N ASP A 123 -16.89 -5.86 11.85
CA ASP A 123 -17.04 -7.30 12.13
C ASP A 123 -15.79 -8.09 11.71
N ARG A 124 -15.75 -9.36 12.14
CA ARG A 124 -14.59 -10.24 11.94
C ARG A 124 -14.30 -10.56 10.47
N GLU A 125 -15.30 -10.54 9.60
CA GLU A 125 -15.13 -10.82 8.17
C GLU A 125 -14.36 -9.69 7.48
N HIS A 126 -14.47 -8.48 8.01
CA HIS A 126 -13.82 -7.28 7.48
C HIS A 126 -12.53 -6.88 8.23
N TRP A 127 -11.99 -7.75 9.09
CA TRP A 127 -10.68 -7.50 9.72
C TRP A 127 -9.50 -7.73 8.78
N VAL A 128 -9.73 -8.15 7.54
CA VAL A 128 -8.71 -8.20 6.47
C VAL A 128 -8.60 -6.86 5.75
N LEU A 129 -7.54 -6.62 4.97
CA LEU A 129 -7.50 -5.46 4.08
C LEU A 129 -8.47 -5.63 2.92
N THR A 130 -9.11 -4.54 2.50
CA THR A 130 -9.96 -4.49 1.32
C THR A 130 -9.24 -3.75 0.18
N LYS A 131 -9.77 -3.87 -1.04
CA LYS A 131 -9.29 -3.08 -2.17
C LYS A 131 -9.48 -1.57 -1.92
N GLU A 132 -10.58 -1.21 -1.28
CA GLU A 132 -10.89 0.16 -0.88
C GLU A 132 -9.81 0.72 0.06
N ASP A 133 -9.38 -0.04 1.07
CA ASP A 133 -8.31 0.41 1.98
C ASP A 133 -7.01 0.74 1.25
N ILE A 134 -6.68 -0.06 0.22
CA ILE A 134 -5.47 0.12 -0.59
C ILE A 134 -5.57 1.39 -1.44
N ILE A 135 -6.71 1.58 -2.11
CA ILE A 135 -6.97 2.76 -2.94
C ILE A 135 -6.96 4.01 -2.07
N GLU A 136 -7.66 4.00 -0.95
CA GLU A 136 -7.76 5.16 -0.05
C GLU A 136 -6.44 5.47 0.65
N SER A 137 -5.61 4.47 0.95
CA SER A 137 -4.24 4.71 1.45
C SER A 137 -3.39 5.49 0.43
N LEU A 138 -3.52 5.17 -0.86
CA LEU A 138 -2.82 5.89 -1.93
C LEU A 138 -3.43 7.28 -2.16
N ARG A 139 -4.76 7.42 -2.14
CA ARG A 139 -5.44 8.72 -2.23
C ARG A 139 -5.02 9.66 -1.11
N TYR A 140 -4.97 9.14 0.12
CA TYR A 140 -4.47 9.87 1.29
C TYR A 140 -3.03 10.34 1.11
N LEU A 141 -2.15 9.47 0.61
CA LEU A 141 -0.74 9.79 0.36
C LEU A 141 -0.56 10.89 -0.71
N ILE A 142 -1.36 10.86 -1.79
CA ILE A 142 -1.41 11.91 -2.82
C ILE A 142 -1.93 13.23 -2.22
N GLY A 143 -2.96 13.15 -1.37
CA GLY A 143 -3.50 14.31 -0.66
C GLY A 143 -2.45 15.02 0.18
N LEU A 144 -1.71 14.27 1.00
CA LEU A 144 -0.61 14.80 1.82
C LEU A 144 0.47 15.49 0.97
N ALA A 145 0.88 14.86 -0.13
CA ALA A 145 1.86 15.44 -1.04
C ALA A 145 1.37 16.74 -1.70
N SER A 146 0.06 16.82 -1.96
CA SER A 146 -0.60 18.01 -2.52
C SER A 146 -0.93 19.09 -1.47
N GLY A 147 -0.51 18.92 -0.21
CA GLY A 147 -0.81 19.83 0.89
C GLY A 147 -2.26 19.79 1.38
N LYS A 148 -3.02 18.75 1.01
CA LYS A 148 -4.41 18.51 1.42
C LYS A 148 -4.44 17.38 2.45
N GLY A 149 -4.40 17.72 3.74
CA GLY A 149 -4.57 16.77 4.85
C GLY A 149 -3.85 17.23 6.12
N ASP A 150 -4.38 16.85 7.28
CA ASP A 150 -3.70 16.98 8.56
C ASP A 150 -2.69 15.83 8.70
N VAL A 151 -1.41 16.15 8.78
CA VAL A 151 -0.38 15.18 9.21
C VAL A 151 -0.64 14.94 10.69
N ASP A 152 -1.31 13.84 11.05
CA ASP A 152 -1.45 13.46 12.46
C ASP A 152 -0.05 13.40 13.10
N ASP A 153 0.15 14.17 14.19
CA ASP A 153 1.38 14.30 15.01
C ASP A 153 1.94 12.96 15.57
N ILE A 154 1.30 11.82 15.25
CA ILE A 154 1.59 10.50 15.79
C ILE A 154 2.69 9.76 15.01
N ASP A 155 3.04 10.21 13.80
CA ASP A 155 4.09 9.59 12.98
C ASP A 155 5.48 10.30 13.10
N GLN A 156 5.63 11.25 14.03
CA GLN A 156 6.87 12.02 14.28
C GLN A 156 7.83 11.38 15.31
N GLU A 157 7.72 10.09 15.60
CA GLU A 157 8.69 9.37 16.45
C GLU A 157 9.38 8.23 15.68
N ASP A 158 10.37 8.61 14.87
CA ASP A 158 11.64 7.89 14.62
C ASP A 158 12.43 8.62 13.49
N GLU A 159 12.69 9.93 13.64
CA GLU A 159 13.64 10.69 12.79
C GLU A 159 14.89 11.15 13.55
N SER A 160 15.34 10.40 14.57
CA SER A 160 16.67 10.65 15.16
C SER A 160 17.76 9.97 14.33
N GLY A 161 18.08 10.61 13.21
CA GLY A 161 19.36 10.44 12.54
C GLY A 161 19.23 10.14 11.07
N TRP A 162 18.99 11.17 10.25
CA TRP A 162 19.76 11.54 9.05
C TRP A 162 19.32 12.95 8.64
N GLY A 163 20.22 13.92 8.73
CA GLY A 163 19.94 15.29 8.30
C GLY A 163 19.78 15.38 6.78
N GLY A 164 18.69 16.01 6.33
CA GLY A 164 18.50 16.46 4.96
C GLY A 164 17.06 16.37 4.48
N SER A 165 16.34 17.49 4.48
CA SER A 165 15.15 17.93 3.72
C SER A 165 14.26 16.95 2.89
N ASP A 166 14.17 15.66 3.20
CA ASP A 166 13.41 14.67 2.43
C ASP A 166 12.01 14.47 3.03
N ARG A 167 10.98 15.08 2.44
CA ARG A 167 9.59 14.77 2.79
C ARG A 167 9.17 13.43 2.18
N ALA A 168 9.46 12.33 2.86
CA ALA A 168 8.97 11.01 2.52
C ALA A 168 7.69 10.69 3.31
N TYR A 169 6.52 10.92 2.71
CA TYR A 169 5.24 10.53 3.34
C TYR A 169 5.10 8.99 3.34
N THR A 170 4.69 8.43 4.48
CA THR A 170 4.50 6.99 4.67
C THR A 170 3.12 6.68 5.23
N VAL A 171 2.41 5.70 4.65
CA VAL A 171 1.17 5.14 5.19
C VAL A 171 1.38 3.66 5.46
N THR A 172 1.25 3.24 6.72
CA THR A 172 1.36 1.83 7.12
C THR A 172 -0.03 1.27 7.43
N THR A 173 -0.38 0.17 6.78
CA THR A 173 -1.56 -0.62 7.12
C THR A 173 -1.16 -1.85 7.95
N GLY A 174 -1.66 -1.89 9.20
CA GLY A 174 -1.40 -2.93 10.20
C GLY A 174 -0.49 -2.50 11.36
N GLN A 175 -0.70 -3.08 12.54
CA GLN A 175 0.20 -2.88 13.69
C GLN A 175 1.56 -3.58 13.45
N ARG A 176 2.65 -2.97 13.99
CA ARG A 176 3.93 -3.68 14.18
C ARG A 176 3.63 -5.00 14.91
N PRO A 177 4.20 -6.15 14.50
CA PRO A 177 4.08 -7.36 15.31
C PRO A 177 4.68 -7.04 16.68
N THR A 178 3.85 -7.05 17.71
CA THR A 178 4.31 -6.92 19.08
C THR A 178 5.22 -8.11 19.35
N HIS A 179 6.53 -7.87 19.45
CA HIS A 179 7.43 -8.84 20.06
C HIS A 179 6.91 -9.07 21.48
N HIS A 180 6.26 -10.20 21.69
CA HIS A 180 6.12 -10.75 23.03
C HIS A 180 7.54 -11.04 23.51
N ARG A 181 8.12 -10.12 24.29
CA ARG A 181 9.19 -10.47 25.21
C ARG A 181 8.60 -11.53 26.13
N ARG A 182 8.94 -12.80 25.89
CA ARG A 182 8.84 -13.82 26.93
C ARG A 182 9.88 -13.44 27.98
N GLY A 183 9.42 -12.80 29.04
CA GLY A 183 10.12 -12.85 30.32
C GLY A 183 9.73 -14.16 31.00
N GLN A 184 10.69 -15.06 31.14
CA GLN A 184 11.08 -15.72 32.39
C GLN A 184 12.58 -16.00 32.31
#